data_AF-A0A9D9L9E1-F1
#
_entry.id   AF-A0A9D9L9E1-F1
#
_cell.length_a   1.000
_cell.length_b   1.000
_cell.length_c   1.000
_cell.angle_alpha   90.00
_cell.angle_beta   90.00
_cell.angle_gamma   90.00
#
_symmetry.space_group_name_H-M   'P 1'
#
loop_
_entity.id
_entity.type
_entity.pdbx_description
1 polymer ?
#
loop_
_entity_poly.entity_id
_entity_poly.type
_entity_poly.pdbx_seq_one_letter_code
_entity_poly.pdbx_strand_id
1 'polypeptide(L)'
;ACMFGFQALAADYTLSDFFTAAASYTPNKLKASVFAEVGYDDNIHNAVHKYERDSLYLKAGVSADIYRTKGDISYGLLGQVSFDYYDHDAHDMNQFEWSLAPHLLGKFEVLGNDTLMISLRSRNKKEKIDAADTRYARKMVNGISLAYDINPHDKFGLAIDSSYDNTYYSQKEFKDHNKQDFDVAATPYY
;
A
#
# COMPACT_ATOMS: atom_id res chain seq x y z
N ALA A 1 -57.83 -4.34 -16.84
CA ALA A 1 -56.47 -4.89 -16.79
C ALA A 1 -55.44 -3.77 -16.55
N CYS A 2 -55.54 -3.04 -15.42
CA CYS A 2 -54.70 -1.86 -15.16
C CYS A 2 -53.76 -2.01 -13.94
N MET A 3 -53.79 -3.14 -13.22
CA MET A 3 -52.90 -3.35 -12.07
C MET A 3 -51.48 -3.84 -12.44
N PHE A 4 -51.30 -4.42 -13.63
CA PHE A 4 -49.99 -4.92 -14.07
C PHE A 4 -49.04 -3.83 -14.59
N GLY A 5 -49.55 -2.65 -14.97
CA GLY A 5 -48.73 -1.53 -15.47
C GLY A 5 -48.04 -0.71 -14.37
N PHE A 6 -48.67 -0.55 -13.21
CA PHE A 6 -48.10 0.23 -12.10
C PHE A 6 -47.00 -0.52 -11.35
N GLN A 7 -47.09 -1.85 -11.25
CA GLN A 7 -46.06 -2.68 -10.63
C GLN A 7 -44.79 -2.76 -11.48
N ALA A 8 -44.93 -2.81 -12.81
CA ALA A 8 -43.80 -2.78 -13.73
C ALA A 8 -43.06 -1.43 -13.68
N LEU A 9 -43.80 -0.31 -13.63
CA LEU A 9 -43.21 1.03 -13.48
C LEU A 9 -42.52 1.19 -12.12
N ALA A 10 -43.15 0.78 -11.01
CA ALA A 10 -42.54 0.87 -9.68
C ALA A 10 -41.30 -0.02 -9.53
N ALA A 11 -41.31 -1.21 -10.16
CA ALA A 11 -40.14 -2.08 -10.26
C ALA A 11 -39.01 -1.41 -11.07
N ASP A 12 -39.32 -0.73 -12.17
CA ASP A 12 -38.34 -0.03 -13.00
C ASP A 12 -37.72 1.18 -12.27
N TYR A 13 -38.53 1.97 -11.56
CA TYR A 13 -38.03 3.07 -10.71
C TYR A 13 -37.15 2.56 -9.57
N THR A 14 -37.53 1.49 -8.88
CA THR A 14 -36.71 0.91 -7.81
C THR A 14 -35.42 0.26 -8.34
N LEU A 15 -35.46 -0.36 -9.52
CA LEU A 15 -34.27 -0.89 -10.17
C LEU A 15 -33.33 0.25 -10.61
N SER A 16 -33.88 1.32 -11.17
CA SER A 16 -33.14 2.52 -11.57
C SER A 16 -32.52 3.25 -10.38
N ASP A 17 -33.27 3.42 -9.29
CA ASP A 17 -32.77 4.00 -8.04
C ASP A 17 -31.68 3.11 -7.43
N PHE A 18 -31.85 1.79 -7.49
CA PHE A 18 -30.83 0.83 -7.05
C PHE A 18 -29.57 0.93 -7.91
N PHE A 19 -29.68 0.97 -9.24
CA PHE A 19 -28.51 1.12 -10.12
C PHE A 19 -27.85 2.48 -9.97
N THR A 20 -28.62 3.55 -9.74
CA THR A 20 -28.11 4.90 -9.49
C THR A 20 -27.38 4.95 -8.15
N ALA A 21 -27.96 4.35 -7.11
CA ALA A 21 -27.33 4.21 -5.81
C ALA A 21 -26.08 3.31 -5.89
N ALA A 22 -26.15 2.18 -6.56
CA ALA A 22 -25.01 1.27 -6.74
C ALA A 22 -23.88 1.93 -7.55
N ALA A 23 -24.19 2.69 -8.60
CA ALA A 23 -23.22 3.49 -9.33
C ALA A 23 -22.58 4.58 -8.44
N SER A 24 -23.30 5.09 -7.43
CA SER A 24 -22.76 6.02 -6.43
C SER A 24 -21.74 5.39 -5.46
N TYR A 25 -21.63 4.06 -5.43
CA TYR A 25 -20.62 3.32 -4.64
C TYR A 25 -19.61 2.53 -5.50
N THR A 26 -19.90 2.31 -6.79
CA THR A 26 -19.01 1.58 -7.70
C THR A 26 -17.74 2.38 -8.02
N PRO A 27 -16.52 1.84 -7.81
CA PRO A 27 -15.29 2.57 -8.10
C PRO A 27 -15.08 2.79 -9.60
N ASN A 28 -14.40 3.88 -9.97
CA ASN A 28 -14.01 4.14 -11.36
C ASN A 28 -12.92 3.17 -11.84
N LYS A 29 -12.09 2.70 -10.91
CA LYS A 29 -11.08 1.65 -11.15
C LYS A 29 -11.11 0.67 -9.99
N LEU A 30 -11.18 -0.60 -10.35
CA LEU A 30 -10.95 -1.73 -9.47
C LEU A 30 -9.98 -2.66 -10.21
N LYS A 31 -8.73 -2.69 -9.76
CA LYS A 31 -7.72 -3.64 -10.26
C LYS A 31 -7.27 -4.50 -9.11
N ALA A 32 -7.48 -5.80 -9.21
CA ALA A 32 -6.90 -6.79 -8.31
C ALA A 32 -5.93 -7.66 -9.07
N SER A 33 -4.81 -8.01 -8.45
CA SER A 33 -3.86 -8.97 -9.00
C SER A 33 -3.36 -9.90 -7.90
N VAL A 34 -3.13 -11.14 -8.29
CA VAL A 34 -2.44 -12.15 -7.49
C VAL A 34 -1.08 -12.36 -8.14
N PHE A 35 -0.04 -12.48 -7.33
CA PHE A 35 1.29 -12.83 -7.81
C PHE A 35 1.86 -13.97 -7.00
N ALA A 36 2.66 -14.78 -7.66
CA ALA A 36 3.49 -15.81 -7.06
C ALA A 36 4.82 -15.82 -7.79
N GLU A 37 5.90 -15.79 -7.03
CA GLU A 37 7.27 -15.84 -7.48
C GLU A 37 7.95 -16.99 -6.75
N VAL A 38 8.63 -17.84 -7.49
CA VAL A 38 9.47 -18.91 -6.95
C VAL A 38 10.87 -18.62 -7.41
N GLY A 39 11.81 -18.59 -6.45
CA GLY A 39 13.20 -18.39 -6.74
C GLY A 39 14.09 -19.26 -5.87
N TYR A 40 15.36 -19.28 -6.22
CA TYR A 40 16.40 -19.98 -5.51
C TYR A 40 17.45 -18.95 -5.11
N ASP A 41 17.78 -18.88 -3.83
CA ASP A 41 18.76 -17.97 -3.25
C ASP A 41 19.81 -18.79 -2.51
N ASP A 42 21.05 -18.75 -3.02
CA ASP A 42 22.24 -19.45 -2.52
C ASP A 42 22.96 -18.69 -1.40
N ASN A 43 22.54 -17.46 -1.08
CA ASN A 43 23.28 -16.54 -0.22
C ASN A 43 22.65 -16.31 1.16
N ILE A 44 21.50 -16.91 1.46
CA ILE A 44 20.75 -16.56 2.69
C ILE A 44 21.46 -17.01 3.97
N HIS A 45 22.26 -18.09 3.94
CA HIS A 45 22.75 -18.73 5.17
C HIS A 45 24.27 -18.75 5.36
N ASN A 46 25.05 -18.07 4.51
CA ASN A 46 26.52 -18.16 4.50
C ASN A 46 27.23 -17.63 5.77
N ALA A 47 26.53 -16.95 6.67
CA ALA A 47 27.18 -16.23 7.76
C ALA A 47 27.02 -16.84 9.16
N VAL A 48 26.03 -17.71 9.40
CA VAL A 48 25.76 -18.18 10.78
C VAL A 48 26.22 -19.61 11.00
N HIS A 49 26.24 -20.47 9.97
CA HIS A 49 26.74 -21.85 10.08
C HIS A 49 27.73 -22.13 8.95
N LYS A 50 28.77 -22.94 9.22
CA LYS A 50 29.83 -23.39 8.29
C LYS A 50 29.34 -24.18 7.05
N TYR A 51 28.04 -24.16 6.76
CA TYR A 51 27.41 -24.89 5.68
C TYR A 51 26.64 -23.91 4.82
N GLU A 52 27.05 -23.77 3.56
CA GLU A 52 26.21 -23.23 2.49
C GLU A 52 24.85 -23.94 2.59
N ARG A 53 23.80 -23.16 2.76
CA ARG A 53 22.42 -23.66 2.66
C ARG A 53 21.72 -22.82 1.63
N ASP A 54 21.56 -23.41 0.48
CA ASP A 54 20.70 -22.86 -0.55
C ASP A 54 19.25 -22.93 -0.07
N SER A 55 18.47 -21.92 -0.39
CA SER A 55 17.06 -21.86 -0.01
C SER A 55 16.19 -21.62 -1.23
N LEU A 56 15.20 -22.49 -1.41
CA LEU A 56 14.07 -22.20 -2.26
C LEU A 56 13.17 -21.21 -1.51
N TYR A 57 12.80 -20.12 -2.17
CA TYR A 57 11.80 -19.18 -1.67
C TYR A 57 10.55 -19.19 -2.56
N LEU A 58 9.39 -19.10 -1.92
CA LEU A 58 8.10 -18.83 -2.55
C LEU A 58 7.57 -17.53 -1.97
N LYS A 59 7.40 -16.53 -2.82
CA LYS A 59 6.77 -15.25 -2.49
C LYS A 59 5.43 -15.17 -3.18
N ALA A 60 4.35 -15.05 -2.42
CA ALA A 60 3.01 -14.91 -3.01
C ALA A 60 2.20 -13.84 -2.30
N GLY A 61 1.26 -13.24 -3.02
CA GLY A 61 0.48 -12.16 -2.48
C GLY A 61 -0.64 -11.68 -3.38
N VAL A 62 -1.39 -10.72 -2.85
CA VAL A 62 -2.50 -10.05 -3.51
C VAL A 62 -2.29 -8.55 -3.43
N SER A 63 -2.63 -7.84 -4.50
CA SER A 63 -2.66 -6.39 -4.53
C SER A 63 -4.00 -5.91 -5.07
N ALA A 64 -4.53 -4.84 -4.49
CA ALA A 64 -5.74 -4.18 -4.92
C ALA A 64 -5.49 -2.67 -5.08
N ASP A 65 -5.93 -2.12 -6.20
CA ASP A 65 -5.95 -0.70 -6.49
C ASP A 65 -7.39 -0.30 -6.80
N ILE A 66 -7.97 0.47 -5.90
CA ILE A 66 -9.36 0.90 -5.95
C ILE A 66 -9.39 2.41 -5.86
N TYR A 67 -9.92 3.08 -6.88
CA TYR A 67 -10.14 4.53 -6.79
C TYR A 67 -11.44 4.95 -7.46
N ARG A 68 -11.91 6.10 -7.00
CA ARG A 68 -13.11 6.77 -7.47
C ARG A 68 -12.81 8.24 -7.71
N THR A 69 -13.35 8.76 -8.80
CA THR A 69 -13.27 10.16 -9.21
C THR A 69 -14.67 10.74 -9.24
N LYS A 70 -14.89 11.85 -8.52
CA LYS A 70 -16.14 12.60 -8.51
C LYS A 70 -15.81 14.09 -8.66
N GLY A 71 -16.16 14.66 -9.82
CA GLY A 71 -15.72 16.01 -10.18
C GLY A 71 -14.20 16.06 -10.29
N ASP A 72 -13.59 17.10 -9.71
CA ASP A 72 -12.13 17.30 -9.70
C ASP A 72 -11.39 16.59 -8.56
N ILE A 73 -12.06 15.69 -7.82
CA ILE A 73 -11.49 14.94 -6.71
C ILE A 73 -11.47 13.45 -7.06
N SER A 74 -10.29 12.85 -6.93
CA SER A 74 -10.03 11.41 -6.99
C SER A 74 -9.56 10.91 -5.62
N TYR A 75 -10.17 9.86 -5.12
CA TYR A 75 -9.77 9.22 -3.86
C TYR A 75 -9.73 7.71 -4.02
N GLY A 76 -8.82 7.08 -3.31
CA GLY A 76 -8.60 5.66 -3.48
C GLY A 76 -7.73 5.03 -2.42
N LEU A 77 -7.55 3.73 -2.59
CA LEU A 77 -6.78 2.87 -1.74
C LEU A 77 -5.95 1.93 -2.62
N LEU A 78 -4.64 1.99 -2.43
CA LEU A 78 -3.72 0.97 -2.92
C LEU A 78 -3.34 0.07 -1.75
N GLY A 79 -3.55 -1.23 -1.89
CA GLY A 79 -3.24 -2.22 -0.87
C GLY A 79 -2.48 -3.39 -1.45
N GLN A 80 -1.54 -3.93 -0.68
CA GLN A 80 -0.87 -5.19 -0.96
C GLN A 80 -0.71 -5.99 0.33
N VAL A 81 -0.94 -7.30 0.24
CA VAL A 81 -0.60 -8.26 1.29
C VAL A 81 0.19 -9.38 0.65
N SER A 82 1.31 -9.76 1.23
CA SER A 82 2.16 -10.84 0.74
C SER A 82 2.71 -11.68 1.87
N PHE A 83 3.12 -12.90 1.54
CA PHE A 83 3.83 -13.79 2.42
C PHE A 83 5.01 -14.39 1.66
N ASP A 84 6.11 -14.57 2.39
CA ASP A 84 7.33 -15.17 1.88
C ASP A 84 7.56 -16.48 2.65
N TYR A 85 7.79 -17.57 1.93
CA TYR A 85 8.06 -18.90 2.45
C TYR A 85 9.48 -19.32 2.07
N TYR A 86 10.22 -19.87 3.02
CA TYR A 86 11.56 -20.42 2.83
C TYR A 86 11.58 -21.88 3.26
N ASP A 87 12.02 -22.76 2.37
CA ASP A 87 11.96 -24.23 2.56
C ASP A 87 12.75 -24.71 3.80
N HIS A 88 13.85 -24.04 4.14
CA HIS A 88 14.71 -24.39 5.27
C HIS A 88 14.41 -23.62 6.57
N ASP A 89 13.52 -22.63 6.54
CA ASP A 89 13.14 -21.79 7.69
C ASP A 89 11.63 -21.88 7.95
N ALA A 90 11.18 -23.09 8.30
CA ALA A 90 9.77 -23.41 8.61
C ALA A 90 9.18 -22.57 9.77
N HIS A 91 10.01 -21.87 10.57
CA HIS A 91 9.54 -20.96 11.61
C HIS A 91 9.00 -19.62 11.10
N ASP A 92 9.15 -19.32 9.80
CA ASP A 92 8.74 -18.03 9.22
C ASP A 92 7.38 -18.05 8.48
N MET A 93 6.68 -19.19 8.44
CA MET A 93 5.37 -19.35 7.77
C MET A 93 4.22 -18.46 8.30
N ASN A 94 4.43 -17.67 9.36
CA ASN A 94 3.38 -16.97 10.08
C ASN A 94 3.37 -15.44 9.91
N GLN A 95 4.16 -14.88 8.98
CA GLN A 95 4.37 -13.43 8.94
C GLN A 95 3.96 -12.81 7.61
N PHE A 96 2.78 -12.20 7.62
CA PHE A 96 2.23 -11.45 6.49
C PHE A 96 2.87 -10.06 6.42
N GLU A 97 3.44 -9.73 5.27
CA GLU A 97 3.79 -8.36 4.91
C GLU A 97 2.57 -7.66 4.33
N TRP A 98 2.43 -6.37 4.63
CA TRP A 98 1.35 -5.60 4.05
C TRP A 98 1.77 -4.15 3.82
N SER A 99 1.18 -3.54 2.80
CA SER A 99 1.35 -2.13 2.46
C SER A 99 -0.02 -1.56 2.12
N LEU A 100 -0.41 -0.50 2.81
CA LEU A 100 -1.66 0.21 2.60
C LEU A 100 -1.36 1.68 2.34
N ALA A 101 -1.85 2.20 1.23
CA ALA A 101 -1.64 3.57 0.82
C ALA A 101 -2.96 4.20 0.34
N PRO A 102 -3.78 4.75 1.26
CA PRO A 102 -4.89 5.61 0.85
C PRO A 102 -4.33 6.90 0.25
N HIS A 103 -5.02 7.41 -0.76
CA HIS A 103 -4.66 8.68 -1.39
C HIS A 103 -5.91 9.48 -1.75
N LEU A 104 -5.73 10.79 -1.71
CA LEU A 104 -6.70 11.81 -2.09
C LEU A 104 -5.96 12.77 -3.02
N LEU A 105 -6.37 12.82 -4.27
CA LEU A 105 -5.91 13.76 -5.26
C LEU A 105 -7.08 14.66 -5.60
N GLY A 106 -6.92 15.97 -5.49
CA GLY A 106 -7.99 16.88 -5.90
C GLY A 106 -7.44 18.22 -6.32
N LYS A 107 -8.19 18.89 -7.20
CA LYS A 107 -8.01 20.33 -7.36
C LYS A 107 -8.76 21.00 -6.22
N PHE A 108 -8.02 21.68 -5.35
CA PHE A 108 -8.62 22.47 -4.29
C PHE A 108 -8.33 23.92 -4.62
N GLU A 109 -9.39 24.69 -4.86
CA GLU A 109 -9.31 26.14 -5.03
C GLU A 109 -8.99 26.79 -3.69
N VAL A 110 -7.75 26.64 -3.21
CA VAL A 110 -7.27 27.35 -2.02
C VAL A 110 -6.51 28.62 -2.43
N LEU A 111 -5.78 28.61 -3.55
CA LEU A 111 -5.04 29.78 -4.07
C LEU A 111 -5.13 30.02 -5.60
N GLY A 112 -5.64 29.07 -6.38
CA GLY A 112 -5.99 29.28 -7.79
C GLY A 112 -5.56 28.11 -8.67
N ASN A 113 -6.49 27.20 -8.95
CA ASN A 113 -6.32 26.07 -9.88
C ASN A 113 -5.20 25.08 -9.54
N ASP A 114 -4.92 24.88 -8.26
CA ASP A 114 -3.82 24.04 -7.78
C ASP A 114 -4.25 22.59 -7.54
N THR A 115 -3.40 21.64 -7.94
CA THR A 115 -3.58 20.23 -7.60
C THR A 115 -2.93 19.95 -6.26
N LEU A 116 -3.70 19.43 -5.31
CA LEU A 116 -3.21 18.89 -4.05
C LEU A 116 -3.34 17.37 -4.06
N MET A 117 -2.23 16.69 -3.77
CA MET A 117 -2.19 15.27 -3.53
C MET A 117 -1.82 15.02 -2.08
N ILE A 118 -2.63 14.22 -1.39
CA ILE A 118 -2.35 13.70 -0.06
C ILE A 118 -2.31 12.18 -0.18
N SER A 119 -1.25 11.58 0.31
CA SER A 119 -1.15 10.13 0.44
C SER A 119 -0.72 9.79 1.86
N LEU A 120 -1.38 8.81 2.46
CA LEU A 120 -0.84 8.15 3.63
C LEU A 120 -0.27 6.82 3.17
N ARG A 121 0.77 6.35 3.84
CA ARG A 121 1.32 5.02 3.62
C ARG A 121 1.56 4.34 4.96
N SER A 122 1.21 3.08 5.05
CA SER A 122 1.54 2.23 6.18
C SER A 122 2.04 0.91 5.64
N ARG A 123 3.21 0.48 6.10
CA ARG A 123 3.88 -0.73 5.63
C ARG A 123 4.40 -1.51 6.83
N ASN A 124 4.11 -2.80 6.84
CA ASN A 124 4.79 -3.77 7.67
C ASN A 124 5.60 -4.70 6.78
N LYS A 125 6.91 -4.77 7.02
CA LYS A 125 7.81 -5.67 6.30
C LYS A 125 8.81 -6.32 7.25
N LYS A 126 9.36 -7.44 6.83
CA LYS A 126 10.47 -8.10 7.49
C LYS A 126 11.72 -7.84 6.68
N GLU A 127 12.76 -7.29 7.31
CA GLU A 127 13.99 -6.91 6.62
C GLU A 127 15.18 -7.61 7.28
N LYS A 128 16.08 -8.16 6.46
CA LYS A 128 17.35 -8.72 6.95
C LYS A 128 18.16 -7.59 7.59
N ILE A 129 18.78 -7.86 8.74
CA ILE A 129 19.55 -6.86 9.48
C ILE A 129 20.83 -6.48 8.72
N ASP A 130 21.42 -7.45 8.03
CA ASP A 130 22.59 -7.30 7.16
C ASP A 130 22.47 -8.31 6.00
N ALA A 131 23.15 -8.03 4.89
CA ALA A 131 23.28 -8.96 3.76
C ALA A 131 23.98 -10.26 4.17
N ALA A 132 24.87 -10.18 5.17
CA ALA A 132 25.58 -11.31 5.74
C ALA A 132 24.92 -11.80 7.05
N ASP A 133 23.63 -11.61 7.26
CA ASP A 133 22.98 -12.03 8.51
C ASP A 133 21.62 -12.67 8.23
N THR A 134 21.39 -13.85 8.83
CA THR A 134 20.10 -14.56 8.73
C THR A 134 19.06 -13.97 9.68
N ARG A 135 19.45 -13.01 10.51
CA ARG A 135 18.57 -12.34 11.46
C ARG A 135 17.74 -11.28 10.75
N TYR A 136 16.50 -11.18 11.20
CA TYR A 136 15.55 -10.26 10.64
C TYR A 136 15.00 -9.32 11.70
N ALA A 137 14.76 -8.08 11.29
CA ALA A 137 14.01 -7.12 12.06
C ALA A 137 12.60 -6.95 11.48
N ARG A 138 11.62 -6.72 12.35
CA ARG A 138 10.28 -6.33 11.91
C ARG A 138 10.22 -4.82 11.82
N LYS A 139 9.86 -4.32 10.64
CA LYS A 139 9.85 -2.89 10.34
C LYS A 139 8.43 -2.42 10.07
N MET A 140 7.97 -1.42 10.82
CA MET A 140 6.69 -0.76 10.62
C MET A 140 6.95 0.69 10.24
N VAL A 141 6.61 1.05 9.00
CA VAL A 141 6.77 2.40 8.48
C VAL A 141 5.40 3.00 8.25
N ASN A 142 5.13 4.13 8.88
CA ASN A 142 3.96 4.95 8.59
C ASN A 142 4.44 6.27 8.00
N GLY A 143 3.70 6.86 7.08
CA GLY A 143 4.07 8.13 6.50
C GLY A 143 2.89 8.87 5.89
N ILE A 144 3.11 10.15 5.71
CA ILE A 144 2.23 11.08 5.01
C ILE A 144 3.05 11.80 3.96
N SER A 145 2.51 11.89 2.75
CA SER A 145 3.07 12.63 1.62
C SER A 145 2.03 13.64 1.19
N LEU A 146 2.45 14.88 1.02
CA LEU A 146 1.65 15.98 0.52
C LEU A 146 2.39 16.59 -0.66
N ALA A 147 1.79 16.60 -1.84
CA ALA A 147 2.35 17.27 -3.01
C ALA A 147 1.38 18.34 -3.49
N TYR A 148 1.90 19.52 -3.79
CA TYR A 148 1.12 20.68 -4.19
C TYR A 148 1.77 21.36 -5.39
N ASP A 149 1.01 21.53 -6.46
CA ASP A 149 1.43 22.29 -7.63
C ASP A 149 1.30 23.79 -7.32
N ILE A 150 2.39 24.54 -7.42
CA ILE A 150 2.44 25.99 -7.13
C ILE A 150 2.02 26.81 -8.36
N ASN A 151 2.24 26.27 -9.56
CA ASN A 151 1.81 26.89 -10.81
C ASN A 151 1.09 25.86 -11.70
N PRO A 152 -0.20 26.07 -12.02
CA PRO A 152 -1.00 25.13 -12.82
C PRO A 152 -0.48 24.91 -14.24
N HIS A 153 0.36 25.81 -14.76
CA HIS A 153 0.88 25.74 -16.12
C HIS A 153 2.26 25.08 -16.26
N ASP A 154 3.01 24.94 -15.17
CA ASP A 154 4.44 24.56 -15.26
C ASP A 154 4.83 23.28 -14.50
N LYS A 155 3.87 22.51 -13.94
CA LYS A 155 4.14 21.30 -13.10
C LYS A 155 5.16 21.52 -11.96
N PHE A 156 5.47 22.78 -11.69
CA PHE A 156 6.35 23.17 -10.61
C PHE A 156 5.56 23.09 -9.31
N GLY A 157 6.07 22.32 -8.36
CA GLY A 157 5.39 22.09 -7.10
C GLY A 157 6.33 21.78 -5.95
N LEU A 158 5.73 21.55 -4.79
CA LEU A 158 6.42 21.19 -3.56
C LEU A 158 5.84 19.88 -3.05
N ALA A 159 6.71 18.90 -2.80
CA ALA A 159 6.38 17.68 -2.09
C ALA A 159 6.93 17.74 -0.67
N ILE A 160 6.09 17.44 0.31
CA ILE A 160 6.43 17.27 1.72
C ILE A 160 6.14 15.82 2.09
N ASP A 161 7.17 15.11 2.51
CA ASP A 161 7.08 13.74 2.98
C ASP A 161 7.48 13.68 4.45
N SER A 162 6.70 12.97 5.24
CA SER A 162 7.07 12.59 6.60
C SER A 162 6.87 11.10 6.78
N SER A 163 7.81 10.46 7.48
CA SER A 163 7.68 9.07 7.89
C SER A 163 8.15 8.84 9.31
N TYR A 164 7.45 7.93 9.96
CA TYR A 164 7.81 7.35 11.24
C TYR A 164 8.07 5.86 11.04
N ASP A 165 9.27 5.45 11.40
CA ASP A 165 9.81 4.11 11.22
C ASP A 165 10.08 3.49 12.58
N ASN A 166 9.60 2.27 12.78
CA ASN A 166 9.80 1.51 13.99
C ASN A 166 10.32 0.13 13.63
N THR A 167 11.55 -0.16 14.06
CA THR A 167 12.26 -1.40 13.81
C THR A 167 12.39 -2.20 15.11
N TYR A 168 11.84 -3.41 15.12
CA TYR A 168 11.87 -4.32 16.25
C TYR A 168 12.85 -5.46 16.00
N TYR A 169 13.76 -5.66 16.96
CA TYR A 169 14.75 -6.74 16.96
C TYR A 169 14.32 -7.84 17.91
N SER A 170 14.03 -9.03 17.39
CA SER A 170 13.54 -10.18 18.17
C SER A 170 14.62 -10.88 19.00
N GLN A 171 15.90 -10.56 18.79
CA GLN A 171 17.02 -11.27 19.40
C GLN A 171 17.60 -10.55 20.62
N LYS A 172 17.94 -11.35 21.65
CA LYS A 172 18.46 -10.91 22.97
C LYS A 172 19.85 -10.25 22.92
N GLU A 173 20.53 -10.32 21.78
CA GLU A 173 21.88 -9.78 21.59
C GLU A 173 21.87 -8.27 21.30
N PHE A 174 20.75 -7.74 20.82
CA PHE A 174 20.58 -6.31 20.62
C PHE A 174 20.18 -5.67 21.96
N LYS A 175 21.01 -4.74 22.46
CA LYS A 175 20.71 -3.99 23.71
C LYS A 175 19.46 -3.13 23.57
N ASP A 176 19.20 -2.60 22.37
CA ASP A 176 17.97 -1.88 22.02
C ASP A 176 17.11 -2.78 21.14
N HIS A 177 15.99 -3.25 21.70
CA HIS A 177 15.02 -4.09 21.02
C HIS A 177 14.08 -3.32 20.07
N ASN A 178 14.14 -1.99 20.13
CA ASN A 178 13.30 -1.10 19.34
C ASN A 178 14.13 0.11 18.91
N LYS A 179 14.12 0.42 17.63
CA LYS A 179 14.66 1.66 17.06
C LYS A 179 13.50 2.45 16.43
N GLN A 180 13.39 3.72 16.79
CA GLN A 180 12.41 4.64 16.24
C GLN A 180 13.13 5.75 15.48
N ASP A 181 12.81 5.92 14.21
CA ASP A 181 13.32 6.99 13.37
C ASP A 181 12.17 7.85 12.85
N PHE A 182 12.38 9.17 12.82
CA PHE A 182 11.42 10.12 12.28
C PHE A 182 12.11 10.98 11.23
N ASP A 183 11.56 10.96 10.02
CA ASP A 183 12.08 11.69 8.88
C ASP A 183 11.04 12.66 8.34
N VAL A 184 11.51 13.85 7.96
CA VAL A 184 10.73 14.85 7.23
C VAL A 184 11.61 15.38 6.11
N ALA A 185 11.07 15.39 4.90
CA ALA A 185 11.70 15.94 3.72
C ALA A 185 10.73 16.90 3.02
N ALA A 186 11.26 18.01 2.52
CA ALA A 186 10.54 18.93 1.64
C ALA A 186 11.36 19.09 0.37
N THR A 187 10.78 18.72 -0.77
CA THR A 187 11.50 18.64 -2.05
C THR A 187 10.71 19.38 -3.12
N PRO A 188 11.30 20.37 -3.81
CA PRO A 188 10.68 20.95 -5.00
C PRO A 188 10.71 19.94 -6.15
N TYR A 189 9.68 19.94 -6.99
CA TYR A 189 9.63 19.10 -8.20
C TYR A 189 9.18 19.91 -9.44
N TYR A 190 9.51 19.38 -10.62
CA TYR A 190 9.20 19.94 -11.93
C TYR A 190 8.79 18.82 -12.89
#